data_AF-A0A8T3MC12-F1
#
_entry.id   AF-A0A8T3MC12-F1
#
_cell.length_a   1.000
_cell.length_b   1.000
_cell.length_c   1.000
_cell.angle_alpha   90.00
_cell.angle_beta   90.00
_cell.angle_gamma   90.00
#
_symmetry.space_group_name_H-M   'P 1'
#
loop_
_entity.id
_entity.type
_entity.pdbx_description
1 polymer ?
#
loop_
_entity_poly.entity_id
_entity_poly.type
_entity_poly.pdbx_seq_one_letter_code
_entity_poly.pdbx_strand_id
1 'polypeptide(L)'
;MRFQDASRDARAVVYAGVQADPTVARAAQLLAAATTGQRLLARAAMNGQSDDPAAWRVMFPTLFGPRAEAAESERSEAVLTAALDVAGRGEHARSLYRGAIVEALTERLLAQRVQPAAVHRERRILFDGVRSEIHPYDVTVELPDRAEAYDCKWGARGINAEVLLQLDLARRNAELEGARLVTALVVFDSRRSCRVRLARQTPTPGVRLVALESLDALAGGRPGVPGALAGADPGRPS
;
A
#
# COMPACT_ATOMS: atom_id res chain seq x y z
N MET A 1 -22.29 -8.11 -9.13
CA MET A 1 -21.11 -7.99 -8.23
C MET A 1 -21.60 -7.47 -6.89
N ARG A 2 -21.16 -8.05 -5.78
CA ARG A 2 -21.60 -7.67 -4.42
C ARG A 2 -20.41 -7.62 -3.47
N PHE A 3 -20.48 -6.75 -2.46
CA PHE A 3 -19.48 -6.70 -1.41
C PHE A 3 -19.97 -7.39 -0.14
N GLN A 4 -19.04 -8.00 0.58
CA GLN A 4 -19.31 -8.68 1.84
C GLN A 4 -18.17 -8.44 2.82
N ASP A 5 -18.48 -8.35 4.11
CA ASP A 5 -17.46 -8.36 5.15
C ASP A 5 -16.71 -9.70 5.17
N ALA A 6 -15.41 -9.63 5.47
CA ALA A 6 -14.63 -10.84 5.73
C ALA A 6 -15.23 -11.63 6.90
N SER A 7 -15.21 -12.97 6.78
CA SER A 7 -15.62 -13.84 7.87
C SER A 7 -14.71 -13.64 9.08
N ARG A 8 -15.29 -13.53 10.28
CA ARG A 8 -14.54 -13.35 11.52
C ARG A 8 -13.90 -14.67 11.97
N ASP A 9 -12.69 -14.93 11.50
CA ASP A 9 -11.86 -16.05 11.95
C ASP A 9 -10.78 -15.60 12.97
N ALA A 10 -9.99 -16.54 13.49
CA ALA A 10 -8.95 -16.25 14.48
C ALA A 10 -7.88 -15.28 13.94
N ARG A 11 -7.55 -15.36 12.65
CA ARG A 11 -6.60 -14.43 12.01
C ARG A 11 -7.19 -13.02 11.94
N ALA A 12 -8.46 -12.91 11.55
CA ALA A 12 -9.17 -11.64 11.49
C ALA A 12 -9.25 -10.98 12.87
N VAL A 13 -9.43 -11.75 13.95
CA VAL A 13 -9.43 -11.20 15.32
C VAL A 13 -8.07 -10.63 15.72
N VAL A 14 -6.99 -11.37 15.48
CA VAL A 14 -5.62 -10.89 15.78
C VAL A 14 -5.29 -9.64 14.95
N TYR A 15 -5.64 -9.67 13.66
CA TYR A 15 -5.34 -8.56 12.77
C TYR A 15 -6.16 -7.31 13.10
N ALA A 16 -7.44 -7.46 13.46
CA ALA A 16 -8.26 -6.36 13.96
C ALA A 16 -7.65 -5.70 15.20
N GLY A 17 -7.04 -6.48 16.10
CA GLY A 17 -6.29 -5.95 17.25
C GLY A 17 -5.09 -5.09 16.84
N VAL A 18 -4.35 -5.51 15.81
CA VAL A 18 -3.24 -4.72 15.25
C VAL A 18 -3.76 -3.45 14.57
N GLN A 19 -4.80 -3.56 13.75
CA GLN A 19 -5.42 -2.42 13.06
C GLN A 19 -6.02 -1.38 14.03
N ALA A 20 -6.47 -1.82 15.21
CA ALA A 20 -6.99 -0.95 16.26
C ALA A 20 -5.89 -0.28 17.11
N ASP A 21 -4.63 -0.71 17.01
CA ASP A 21 -3.53 -0.11 17.77
C ASP A 21 -3.30 1.36 17.32
N PRO A 22 -3.25 2.33 18.26
CA PRO A 22 -3.08 3.75 17.92
C PRO A 22 -1.81 4.06 17.12
N THR A 23 -0.77 3.22 17.24
CA THR A 23 0.46 3.35 16.45
C THR A 23 0.18 3.29 14.96
N VAL A 24 -0.73 2.42 14.52
CA VAL A 24 -1.10 2.26 13.11
C VAL A 24 -1.76 3.54 12.60
N ALA A 25 -2.77 4.03 13.31
CA ALA A 25 -3.49 5.25 12.92
C ALA A 25 -2.57 6.48 12.90
N ARG A 26 -1.69 6.63 13.89
CA ARG A 26 -0.71 7.72 13.97
C ARG A 26 0.30 7.67 12.83
N ALA A 27 0.89 6.50 12.57
CA ALA A 27 1.85 6.33 11.48
C ALA A 27 1.21 6.62 10.12
N ALA A 28 0.01 6.09 9.87
CA ALA A 28 -0.73 6.34 8.63
C ALA A 28 -1.08 7.82 8.45
N GLN A 29 -1.44 8.54 9.52
CA GLN A 29 -1.68 9.99 9.48
C GLN A 29 -0.44 10.77 9.07
N LEU A 30 0.70 10.49 9.70
CA LEU A 30 1.98 11.14 9.38
C LEU A 30 2.39 10.86 7.93
N LEU A 31 2.27 9.60 7.48
CA LEU A 31 2.69 9.20 6.14
C LEU A 31 1.76 9.73 5.03
N ALA A 32 0.50 10.02 5.34
CA ALA A 32 -0.42 10.64 4.38
C ALA A 32 0.03 12.06 3.99
N ALA A 33 0.58 12.82 4.94
CA ALA A 33 1.12 14.17 4.71
C ALA A 33 2.63 14.20 4.38
N ALA A 34 3.29 13.04 4.41
CA ALA A 34 4.73 12.92 4.24
C ALA A 34 5.18 13.09 2.79
N THR A 35 6.34 13.71 2.59
CA THR A 35 7.04 13.72 1.31
C THR A 35 7.52 12.31 0.95
N THR A 36 7.86 12.08 -0.33
CA THR A 36 8.48 10.80 -0.76
C THR A 36 9.75 10.49 0.04
N GLY A 37 10.57 11.49 0.36
CA GLY A 37 11.78 11.32 1.18
C GLY A 37 11.46 10.82 2.59
N GLN A 38 10.46 11.40 3.25
CA GLN A 38 10.00 10.97 4.57
C GLN A 38 9.38 9.56 4.55
N ARG A 39 8.66 9.20 3.48
CA ARG A 39 8.15 7.83 3.30
C ARG A 39 9.27 6.82 3.07
N LEU A 40 10.35 7.19 2.37
CA LEU A 40 11.55 6.36 2.24
C LEU A 40 12.28 6.18 3.58
N LEU A 41 12.37 7.22 4.40
CA LEU A 41 12.88 7.14 5.77
C LEU A 41 12.06 6.13 6.59
N ALA A 42 10.73 6.28 6.63
CA ALA A 42 9.85 5.35 7.34
C ALA A 42 10.02 3.91 6.83
N ARG A 43 10.10 3.74 5.51
CA ARG A 43 10.29 2.44 4.87
C ARG A 43 11.60 1.76 5.28
N ALA A 44 12.67 2.53 5.44
CA ALA A 44 13.97 2.02 5.86
C ALA A 44 13.99 1.72 7.37
N ALA A 45 13.58 2.68 8.19
CA ALA A 45 13.59 2.58 9.65
C ALA A 45 12.69 1.44 10.16
N MET A 46 11.46 1.32 9.64
CA MET A 46 10.54 0.23 10.04
C MET A 46 11.00 -1.17 9.58
N ASN A 47 12.11 -1.33 8.84
CA ASN A 47 12.70 -2.66 8.64
C ASN A 47 13.49 -3.15 9.86
N GLY A 48 13.80 -2.27 10.82
CA GLY A 48 14.48 -2.64 12.06
C GLY A 48 15.98 -2.93 11.90
N GLN A 49 16.67 -2.24 10.99
CA GLN A 49 18.13 -2.36 10.86
C GLN A 49 18.91 -1.63 11.97
N SER A 50 18.29 -0.61 12.58
CA SER A 50 18.84 0.16 13.70
C SER A 50 17.70 0.84 14.44
N ASP A 51 17.79 0.89 15.77
CA ASP A 51 16.91 1.63 16.68
C ASP A 51 17.47 3.00 17.07
N ASP A 52 18.71 3.33 16.66
CA ASP A 52 19.37 4.59 16.96
C ASP A 52 18.85 5.73 16.06
N PRO A 53 18.15 6.75 16.60
CA PRO A 53 17.70 7.89 15.82
C PRO A 53 18.85 8.70 15.20
N ALA A 54 20.02 8.77 15.85
CA ALA A 54 21.16 9.53 15.34
C ALA A 54 21.70 8.93 14.03
N ALA A 55 21.81 7.60 13.95
CA ALA A 55 22.17 6.92 12.71
C ALA A 55 21.22 7.28 11.54
N TRP A 56 19.91 7.33 11.79
CA TRP A 56 18.93 7.71 10.76
C TRP A 56 19.06 9.17 10.31
N ARG A 57 19.34 10.09 11.23
CA ARG A 57 19.59 11.51 10.88
C ARG A 57 20.80 11.67 9.98
N VAL A 58 21.86 10.92 10.25
CA VAL A 58 23.07 10.91 9.42
C VAL A 58 22.79 10.32 8.03
N MET A 59 22.01 9.24 7.94
CA MET A 59 21.68 8.60 6.66
C MET A 59 20.73 9.42 5.77
N PHE A 60 19.92 10.30 6.35
CA PHE A 60 18.94 11.13 5.63
C PHE A 60 19.26 12.64 5.76
N PRO A 61 20.43 13.11 5.29
CA PRO A 61 20.88 14.48 5.51
C PRO A 61 20.02 15.53 4.80
N THR A 62 19.23 15.16 3.79
CA THR A 62 18.26 16.06 3.16
C THR A 62 17.05 16.33 4.04
N LEU A 63 16.72 15.44 4.98
CA LEU A 63 15.59 15.58 5.90
C LEU A 63 16.00 16.20 7.25
N PHE A 64 17.25 15.98 7.67
CA PHE A 64 17.73 16.36 9.02
C PHE A 64 18.97 17.25 9.03
N GLY A 65 19.60 17.50 7.87
CA GLY A 65 20.84 18.24 7.80
C GLY A 65 20.66 19.76 7.86
N PRO A 66 21.75 20.54 7.82
CA PRO A 66 21.72 22.01 7.97
C PRO A 66 20.91 22.76 6.91
N ARG A 67 20.57 22.09 5.80
CA ARG A 67 19.78 22.65 4.70
C ARG A 67 18.30 22.29 4.76
N ALA A 68 17.89 21.43 5.70
CA ALA A 68 16.49 21.08 5.87
C ALA A 68 15.72 22.26 6.47
N GLU A 69 14.55 22.55 5.93
CA GLU A 69 13.66 23.56 6.52
C GLU A 69 13.17 23.10 7.89
N ALA A 70 13.04 24.02 8.85
CA ALA A 70 12.67 23.67 10.22
C ALA A 70 11.36 22.86 10.31
N ALA A 71 10.34 23.25 9.53
CA ALA A 71 9.06 22.54 9.47
C ALA A 71 9.13 21.19 8.74
N GLU A 72 10.08 20.99 7.83
CA GLU A 72 10.33 19.68 7.22
C GLU A 72 11.09 18.77 8.17
N SER A 73 12.06 19.31 8.89
CA SER A 73 12.83 18.60 9.93
C SER A 73 11.90 18.11 11.05
N GLU A 74 11.05 18.98 11.60
CA GLU A 74 10.06 18.61 12.63
C GLU A 74 9.12 17.48 12.17
N ARG A 75 8.61 17.56 10.94
CA ARG A 75 7.79 16.48 10.36
C ARG A 75 8.58 15.19 10.18
N SER A 76 9.85 15.29 9.77
CA SER A 76 10.73 14.14 9.57
C SER A 76 11.04 13.45 10.91
N GLU A 77 11.21 14.21 11.99
CA GLU A 77 11.36 13.68 13.36
C GLU A 77 10.12 12.93 13.80
N ALA A 78 8.92 13.49 13.59
CA ALA A 78 7.67 12.81 13.93
C ALA A 78 7.51 11.49 13.17
N VAL A 79 7.87 11.46 11.88
CA VAL A 79 7.89 10.24 11.06
C VAL A 79 8.91 9.23 11.59
N LEU A 80 10.13 9.68 11.94
CA LEU A 80 11.18 8.82 12.49
C LEU A 80 10.75 8.18 13.81
N THR A 81 10.20 8.97 14.73
CA THR A 81 9.69 8.46 16.02
C THR A 81 8.63 7.38 15.79
N ALA A 82 7.62 7.63 14.95
CA ALA A 82 6.59 6.64 14.65
C ALA A 82 7.16 5.38 13.96
N ALA A 83 8.19 5.54 13.12
CA ALA A 83 8.86 4.42 12.47
C ALA A 83 9.64 3.56 13.46
N LEU A 84 10.32 4.16 14.44
CA LEU A 84 11.08 3.44 15.46
C LEU A 84 10.18 2.70 16.44
N ASP A 85 9.00 3.23 16.75
CA ASP A 85 7.98 2.53 17.56
C ASP A 85 7.49 1.21 16.91
N VAL A 86 7.54 1.14 15.58
CA VAL A 86 7.26 -0.09 14.82
C VAL A 86 8.53 -0.95 14.70
N ALA A 87 9.69 -0.33 14.51
CA ALA A 87 10.97 -1.02 14.34
C ALA A 87 11.37 -1.82 15.59
N GLY A 88 11.13 -1.28 16.79
CA GLY A 88 11.45 -1.90 18.08
C GLY A 88 10.60 -3.14 18.42
N ARG A 89 9.62 -3.49 17.58
CA ARG A 89 8.80 -4.70 17.74
C ARG A 89 9.53 -5.92 17.16
N GLY A 90 9.25 -7.11 17.70
CA GLY A 90 9.75 -8.36 17.14
C GLY A 90 9.30 -8.58 15.69
N GLU A 91 10.07 -9.31 14.88
CA GLU A 91 9.86 -9.42 13.41
C GLU A 91 8.43 -9.77 13.03
N HIS A 92 7.80 -10.72 13.74
CA HIS A 92 6.42 -11.12 13.46
C HIS A 92 5.43 -9.97 13.65
N ALA A 93 5.47 -9.31 14.82
CA ALA A 93 4.61 -8.16 15.09
C ALA A 93 4.91 -7.00 14.13
N ARG A 94 6.19 -6.72 13.86
CA ARG A 94 6.61 -5.68 12.92
C ARG A 94 6.04 -5.92 11.51
N SER A 95 6.01 -7.18 11.04
CA SER A 95 5.38 -7.52 9.76
C SER A 95 3.89 -7.17 9.72
N LEU A 96 3.14 -7.52 10.78
CA LEU A 96 1.72 -7.23 10.88
C LEU A 96 1.44 -5.72 10.92
N TYR A 97 2.20 -4.96 11.73
CA TYR A 97 2.04 -3.51 11.84
C TYR A 97 2.36 -2.81 10.52
N ARG A 98 3.42 -3.24 9.82
CA ARG A 98 3.78 -2.70 8.51
C ARG A 98 2.67 -2.92 7.48
N GLY A 99 2.03 -4.09 7.47
CA GLY A 99 0.83 -4.35 6.65
C GLY A 99 -0.30 -3.38 6.99
N ALA A 100 -0.72 -3.35 8.25
CA ALA A 100 -1.83 -2.54 8.72
C ALA A 100 -1.62 -1.03 8.48
N ILE A 101 -0.38 -0.54 8.56
CA ILE A 101 -0.03 0.85 8.27
C ILE A 101 -0.25 1.17 6.78
N VAL A 102 0.12 0.27 5.86
CA VAL A 102 -0.09 0.50 4.42
C VAL A 102 -1.58 0.54 4.09
N GLU A 103 -2.37 -0.32 4.72
CA GLU A 103 -3.83 -0.33 4.57
C GLU A 103 -4.46 0.95 5.10
N ALA A 104 -4.13 1.34 6.33
CA ALA A 104 -4.65 2.57 6.95
C ALA A 104 -4.20 3.82 6.19
N LEU A 105 -2.99 3.84 5.64
CA LEU A 105 -2.51 4.91 4.77
C LEU A 105 -3.30 4.97 3.46
N THR A 106 -3.53 3.81 2.84
CA THR A 106 -4.30 3.69 1.60
C THR A 106 -5.75 4.15 1.80
N GLU A 107 -6.42 3.67 2.84
CA GLU A 107 -7.75 4.10 3.27
C GLU A 107 -7.82 5.63 3.44
N ARG A 108 -6.87 6.22 4.17
CA ARG A 108 -6.80 7.67 4.41
C ARG A 108 -6.62 8.48 3.13
N LEU A 109 -5.76 8.04 2.21
CA LEU A 109 -5.55 8.75 0.94
C LEU A 109 -6.80 8.63 0.07
N LEU A 110 -7.39 7.45 -0.03
CA LEU A 110 -8.63 7.24 -0.79
C LEU A 110 -9.79 8.09 -0.25
N ALA A 111 -9.92 8.20 1.08
CA ALA A 111 -10.93 9.03 1.72
C ALA A 111 -10.75 10.55 1.50
N GLN A 112 -9.61 11.00 0.96
CA GLN A 112 -9.44 12.37 0.47
C GLN A 112 -9.99 12.54 -0.95
N ARG A 113 -9.99 11.47 -1.76
CA ARG A 113 -10.47 11.45 -3.14
C ARG A 113 -11.97 11.19 -3.25
N VAL A 114 -12.51 10.36 -2.37
CA VAL A 114 -13.92 9.94 -2.35
C VAL A 114 -14.53 10.17 -0.97
N GLN A 115 -15.86 10.06 -0.85
CA GLN A 115 -16.51 10.15 0.45
C GLN A 115 -16.00 9.04 1.39
N PRO A 116 -15.61 9.33 2.65
CA PRO A 116 -15.07 8.33 3.57
C PRO A 116 -15.98 7.11 3.76
N ALA A 117 -17.30 7.29 3.70
CA ALA A 117 -18.28 6.22 3.84
C ALA A 117 -18.26 5.19 2.69
N ALA A 118 -17.60 5.50 1.58
CA ALA A 118 -17.42 4.59 0.45
C ALA A 118 -16.12 3.77 0.53
N VAL A 119 -15.28 4.02 1.54
CA VAL A 119 -13.98 3.33 1.70
C VAL A 119 -14.09 2.32 2.82
N HIS A 120 -13.72 1.07 2.52
CA HIS A 120 -13.84 -0.04 3.48
C HIS A 120 -12.58 -0.90 3.45
N ARG A 121 -12.16 -1.37 4.62
CA ARG A 121 -11.09 -2.37 4.75
C ARG A 121 -11.66 -3.78 4.88
N GLU A 122 -10.86 -4.77 4.50
CA GLU A 122 -11.17 -6.20 4.68
C GLU A 122 -12.51 -6.61 4.03
N ARG A 123 -12.73 -6.20 2.78
CA ARG A 123 -13.96 -6.53 2.02
C ARG A 123 -13.72 -7.64 1.00
N ARG A 124 -14.66 -8.57 0.92
CA ARG A 124 -14.73 -9.56 -0.17
C ARG A 124 -15.60 -9.02 -1.29
N ILE A 125 -15.24 -9.38 -2.52
CA ILE A 125 -16.05 -9.14 -3.71
C ILE A 125 -16.59 -10.49 -4.20
N LEU A 126 -17.90 -10.57 -4.35
CA LEU A 126 -18.63 -11.76 -4.74
C LEU A 126 -19.17 -11.59 -6.17
N PHE A 127 -19.01 -12.66 -6.95
CA PHE A 127 -19.45 -12.78 -8.32
C PHE A 127 -20.35 -14.02 -8.45
N ASP A 128 -21.37 -13.94 -9.29
CA ASP A 128 -22.37 -14.99 -9.50
C ASP A 128 -21.74 -16.20 -10.20
N GLY A 129 -21.91 -17.39 -9.61
CA GLY A 129 -21.32 -18.63 -10.12
C GLY A 129 -19.81 -18.75 -9.93
N VAL A 130 -19.15 -17.75 -9.33
CA VAL A 130 -17.72 -17.79 -9.03
C VAL A 130 -17.53 -18.09 -7.54
N ARG A 131 -16.62 -19.02 -7.23
CA ARG A 131 -16.23 -19.29 -5.84
C ARG A 131 -15.60 -18.02 -5.24
N SER A 132 -16.09 -17.62 -4.07
CA SER A 132 -15.53 -16.47 -3.34
C SER A 132 -14.05 -16.66 -3.06
N GLU A 133 -13.27 -15.59 -3.23
CA GLU A 133 -11.88 -15.55 -2.79
C GLU A 133 -11.79 -15.80 -1.28
N ILE A 134 -10.74 -16.51 -0.87
CA ILE A 134 -10.53 -16.91 0.53
C ILE A 134 -10.17 -15.67 1.36
N HIS A 135 -9.37 -14.77 0.78
CA HIS A 135 -8.87 -13.58 1.44
C HIS A 135 -9.65 -12.34 0.97
N PRO A 136 -10.06 -11.45 1.89
CA PRO A 136 -10.61 -10.16 1.51
C PRO A 136 -9.54 -9.28 0.84
N TYR A 137 -10.01 -8.27 0.11
CA TYR A 137 -9.18 -7.16 -0.32
C TYR A 137 -8.89 -6.24 0.87
N ASP A 138 -7.66 -5.77 0.93
CA ASP A 138 -7.17 -4.97 2.05
C ASP A 138 -7.91 -3.62 2.14
N VAL A 139 -8.16 -2.97 0.99
CA VAL A 139 -9.01 -1.76 0.91
C VAL A 139 -9.89 -1.80 -0.35
N THR A 140 -11.12 -1.32 -0.23
CA THR A 140 -12.06 -1.18 -1.35
C THR A 140 -12.69 0.21 -1.37
N VAL A 141 -13.11 0.62 -2.56
CA VAL A 141 -13.96 1.80 -2.78
C VAL A 141 -15.25 1.34 -3.43
N GLU A 142 -16.39 1.60 -2.78
CA GLU A 142 -17.72 1.15 -3.20
C GLU A 142 -18.54 2.37 -3.68
N LEU A 143 -18.53 2.66 -4.99
CA LEU A 143 -19.35 3.71 -5.59
C LEU A 143 -20.43 3.11 -6.51
N PRO A 144 -21.54 3.82 -6.75
CA PRO A 144 -22.64 3.29 -7.57
C PRO A 144 -22.25 2.93 -9.01
N ASP A 145 -21.32 3.68 -9.61
CA ASP A 145 -20.91 3.57 -11.01
C ASP A 145 -19.55 2.88 -11.21
N ARG A 146 -18.79 2.68 -10.12
CA ARG A 146 -17.48 2.03 -10.16
C ARG A 146 -17.08 1.48 -8.80
N ALA A 147 -16.41 0.35 -8.83
CA ALA A 147 -15.72 -0.20 -7.68
C ALA A 147 -14.20 -0.11 -7.85
N GLU A 148 -13.49 -0.07 -6.74
CA GLU A 148 -12.03 -0.23 -6.74
C GLU A 148 -11.61 -1.22 -5.65
N ALA A 149 -10.63 -2.08 -5.94
CA ALA A 149 -10.06 -3.03 -5.00
C ALA A 149 -8.54 -2.90 -4.94
N TYR A 150 -8.02 -2.87 -3.72
CA TYR A 150 -6.62 -2.61 -3.42
C TYR A 150 -6.06 -3.74 -2.57
N ASP A 151 -4.98 -4.35 -3.06
CA ASP A 151 -4.11 -5.20 -2.27
C ASP A 151 -2.88 -4.39 -1.85
N CYS A 152 -2.60 -4.36 -0.54
CA CYS A 152 -1.61 -3.55 0.13
C CYS A 152 -0.44 -4.42 0.59
N LYS A 153 0.78 -3.99 0.28
CA LYS A 153 2.01 -4.70 0.64
C LYS A 153 3.06 -3.73 1.15
N TRP A 154 3.70 -4.09 2.27
CA TRP A 154 4.84 -3.34 2.81
C TRP A 154 6.01 -3.24 1.81
N GLY A 155 6.22 -4.28 1.00
CA GLY A 155 7.26 -4.27 -0.02
C GLY A 155 7.06 -5.36 -1.04
N ALA A 156 7.77 -5.25 -2.16
CA ALA A 156 7.57 -6.18 -3.28
C ALA A 156 8.17 -7.59 -3.06
N ARG A 157 8.78 -7.86 -1.90
CA ARG A 157 9.26 -9.20 -1.55
C ARG A 157 8.08 -10.06 -1.13
N GLY A 158 7.92 -11.23 -1.75
CA GLY A 158 6.82 -12.16 -1.47
C GLY A 158 5.56 -11.93 -2.30
N ILE A 159 5.54 -10.92 -3.17
CA ILE A 159 4.48 -10.78 -4.18
C ILE A 159 4.72 -11.80 -5.29
N ASN A 160 3.79 -12.73 -5.43
CA ASN A 160 3.84 -13.82 -6.40
C ASN A 160 2.80 -13.62 -7.52
N ALA A 161 2.84 -14.47 -8.54
CA ALA A 161 1.89 -14.43 -9.65
C ALA A 161 0.43 -14.66 -9.22
N GLU A 162 0.19 -15.34 -8.09
CA GLU A 162 -1.15 -15.62 -7.60
C GLU A 162 -1.89 -14.35 -7.18
N VAL A 163 -1.24 -13.45 -6.43
CA VAL A 163 -1.83 -12.15 -6.05
C VAL A 163 -2.21 -11.32 -7.28
N LEU A 164 -1.31 -11.28 -8.26
CA LEU A 164 -1.55 -10.55 -9.51
C LEU A 164 -2.68 -11.17 -10.33
N LEU A 165 -2.75 -12.50 -10.35
CA LEU A 165 -3.82 -13.24 -11.04
C LEU A 165 -5.16 -13.03 -10.35
N GLN A 166 -5.23 -13.04 -9.02
CA GLN A 166 -6.45 -12.77 -8.25
C GLN A 166 -7.02 -11.39 -8.59
N LEU A 167 -6.20 -10.34 -8.53
CA LEU A 167 -6.61 -8.98 -8.90
C LEU A 167 -7.10 -8.87 -10.35
N ASP A 168 -6.48 -9.58 -11.29
CA ASP A 168 -6.95 -9.57 -12.68
C ASP A 168 -8.23 -10.41 -12.87
N LEU A 169 -8.37 -11.54 -12.17
CA LEU A 169 -9.58 -12.36 -12.22
C LEU A 169 -10.79 -11.62 -11.66
N ALA A 170 -10.67 -10.93 -10.53
CA ALA A 170 -11.77 -10.13 -10.00
C ALA A 170 -12.21 -9.03 -10.97
N ARG A 171 -11.26 -8.35 -11.62
CA ARG A 171 -11.57 -7.37 -12.68
C ARG A 171 -12.36 -8.02 -13.81
N ARG A 172 -11.91 -9.16 -14.33
CA ARG A 172 -12.58 -9.87 -15.44
C ARG A 172 -13.97 -10.37 -15.03
N ASN A 173 -14.13 -10.87 -13.82
CA ASN A 173 -15.43 -11.34 -13.32
C ASN A 173 -16.41 -10.16 -13.16
N ALA A 174 -15.94 -8.99 -12.73
CA ALA A 174 -16.77 -7.79 -12.70
C ALA A 174 -17.24 -7.40 -14.11
N GLU A 175 -16.34 -7.43 -15.09
CA GLU A 175 -16.68 -7.15 -16.50
C GLU A 175 -17.71 -8.13 -17.06
N LEU A 176 -17.58 -9.42 -16.75
CA LEU A 176 -18.56 -10.45 -17.16
C LEU A 176 -19.96 -10.19 -16.60
N GLU A 177 -20.06 -9.54 -15.45
CA GLU A 177 -21.34 -9.14 -14.83
C GLU A 177 -21.78 -7.72 -15.23
N GLY A 178 -21.10 -7.08 -16.18
CA GLY A 178 -21.40 -5.71 -16.59
C GLY A 178 -21.03 -4.63 -15.56
N ALA A 179 -20.22 -4.98 -14.56
CA ALA A 179 -19.73 -4.05 -13.54
C ALA A 179 -18.32 -3.54 -13.88
N ARG A 180 -17.97 -2.36 -13.36
CA ARG A 180 -16.65 -1.77 -13.51
C ARG A 180 -15.87 -1.90 -12.20
N LEU A 181 -14.81 -2.72 -12.20
CA LEU A 181 -13.88 -2.85 -11.07
C LEU A 181 -12.46 -2.44 -11.48
N VAL A 182 -11.88 -1.46 -10.78
CA VAL A 182 -10.46 -1.12 -10.91
C VAL A 182 -9.69 -1.91 -9.86
N THR A 183 -8.65 -2.64 -10.26
CA THR A 183 -7.78 -3.36 -9.30
C THR A 183 -6.38 -2.75 -9.26
N ALA A 184 -5.84 -2.63 -8.06
CA ALA A 184 -4.53 -2.04 -7.84
C ALA A 184 -3.75 -2.76 -6.75
N LEU A 185 -2.44 -2.86 -6.96
CA LEU A 185 -1.47 -3.31 -5.98
C LEU A 185 -0.74 -2.08 -5.42
N VAL A 186 -0.94 -1.78 -4.14
CA VAL A 186 -0.23 -0.73 -3.40
C VAL A 186 0.98 -1.35 -2.73
N VAL A 187 2.17 -0.90 -3.09
CA VAL A 187 3.42 -1.36 -2.49
C VAL A 187 4.13 -0.18 -1.86
N PHE A 188 4.36 -0.22 -0.55
CA PHE A 188 5.12 0.80 0.18
C PHE A 188 6.63 0.61 -0.04
N ASP A 189 7.06 0.58 -1.30
CA ASP A 189 8.45 0.42 -1.73
C ASP A 189 8.68 1.30 -2.98
N SER A 190 9.94 1.53 -3.33
CA SER A 190 10.28 2.30 -4.53
C SER A 190 9.79 1.58 -5.79
N ARG A 191 9.33 2.35 -6.78
CA ARG A 191 8.88 1.82 -8.07
C ARG A 191 9.95 0.97 -8.75
N ARG A 192 11.22 1.36 -8.64
CA ARG A 192 12.36 0.60 -9.18
C ARG A 192 12.47 -0.77 -8.52
N SER A 193 12.42 -0.84 -7.20
CA SER A 193 12.42 -2.10 -6.44
C SER A 193 11.25 -3.01 -6.85
N CYS A 194 10.04 -2.44 -6.96
CA CYS A 194 8.86 -3.17 -7.39
C CYS A 194 9.03 -3.75 -8.80
N ARG A 195 9.46 -2.95 -9.78
CA ARG A 195 9.65 -3.40 -11.18
C ARG A 195 10.63 -4.57 -11.28
N VAL A 196 11.78 -4.49 -10.60
CA VAL A 196 12.79 -5.56 -10.65
C VAL A 196 12.23 -6.89 -10.13
N ARG A 197 11.40 -6.85 -9.08
CA ARG A 197 10.81 -8.06 -8.49
C ARG A 197 9.63 -8.58 -9.30
N LEU A 198 8.75 -7.69 -9.77
CA LEU A 198 7.56 -8.05 -10.53
C LEU A 198 7.87 -8.47 -11.97
N ALA A 199 8.98 -8.04 -12.55
CA ALA A 199 9.43 -8.48 -13.88
C ALA A 199 9.68 -10.00 -13.96
N ARG A 200 9.81 -10.67 -12.82
CA ARG A 200 9.94 -12.14 -12.73
C ARG A 200 8.60 -12.87 -12.71
N GLN A 201 7.50 -12.13 -12.64
CA GLN A 201 6.14 -12.67 -12.61
C GLN A 201 5.49 -12.54 -13.98
N THR A 202 4.47 -13.35 -14.25
CA THR A 202 3.65 -13.20 -15.46
C THR A 202 2.96 -11.84 -15.46
N PRO A 203 3.08 -11.04 -16.55
CA PRO A 203 2.43 -9.74 -16.63
C PRO A 203 0.90 -9.86 -16.54
N THR A 204 0.30 -9.02 -15.69
CA THR A 204 -1.16 -8.84 -15.61
C THR A 204 -1.50 -7.39 -15.96
N PRO A 205 -1.76 -7.07 -17.25
CA PRO A 205 -1.86 -5.68 -17.73
C PRO A 205 -3.03 -4.91 -17.10
N GLY A 206 -4.02 -5.60 -16.54
CA GLY A 206 -5.18 -5.00 -15.86
C GLY A 206 -4.91 -4.48 -14.45
N VAL A 207 -3.77 -4.84 -13.82
CA VAL A 207 -3.49 -4.50 -12.42
C VAL A 207 -2.62 -3.24 -12.33
N ARG A 208 -3.12 -2.19 -11.69
CA ARG A 208 -2.36 -0.95 -11.49
C ARG A 208 -1.36 -1.09 -10.35
N LEU A 209 -0.07 -0.79 -10.59
CA LEU A 209 0.92 -0.65 -9.51
C LEU A 209 0.94 0.79 -8.95
N VAL A 210 0.76 0.91 -7.64
CA VAL A 210 0.98 2.14 -6.87
C VAL A 210 2.19 1.94 -5.96
N ALA A 211 3.29 2.63 -6.27
CA ALA A 211 4.51 2.65 -5.47
C ALA A 211 4.65 3.99 -4.73
N LEU A 212 5.66 4.12 -3.86
CA LEU A 212 5.90 5.33 -3.04
C LEU A 212 5.83 6.64 -3.83
N GLU A 213 6.42 6.68 -5.02
CA GLU A 213 6.50 7.87 -5.87
C GLU A 213 5.15 8.28 -6.50
N SER A 214 4.17 7.39 -6.47
CA SER A 214 2.83 7.61 -7.05
C SER A 214 1.70 7.51 -6.03
N LEU A 215 2.03 7.40 -4.74
CA LEU A 215 1.07 7.13 -3.68
C LEU A 215 0.04 8.26 -3.53
N ASP A 216 0.43 9.51 -3.74
CA ASP A 216 -0.46 10.68 -3.66
C ASP A 216 -1.56 10.68 -4.74
N ALA A 217 -1.39 9.90 -5.82
CA ALA A 217 -2.44 9.72 -6.82
C ALA A 217 -3.68 8.99 -6.25
N LEU A 218 -3.55 8.28 -5.12
CA LEU A 218 -4.69 7.70 -4.41
C LEU A 218 -5.62 8.78 -3.84
N ALA A 219 -5.08 9.93 -3.44
CA ALA A 219 -5.81 11.08 -2.94
C ALA A 219 -6.38 12.00 -4.03
N GLY A 220 -6.25 11.61 -5.31
CA GLY A 220 -6.71 12.42 -6.43
C GLY A 220 -5.73 13.54 -6.84
N GLY A 221 -4.56 13.60 -6.22
CA GLY A 221 -3.45 14.41 -6.71
C GLY A 221 -3.00 13.96 -8.11
N ARG A 222 -2.51 14.88 -8.94
CA ARG A 222 -1.89 14.48 -10.22
C ARG A 222 -0.69 13.58 -9.90
N PRO A 223 -0.61 12.36 -10.46
CA PRO A 223 0.58 11.54 -10.32
C PRO A 223 1.76 12.32 -10.91
N GLY A 224 2.90 12.32 -10.20
CA GLY A 224 4.18 12.46 -10.89
C GLY A 224 4.21 11.41 -12.01
N VAL A 225 4.46 11.85 -13.24
CA VAL A 225 4.28 11.12 -14.52
C VAL A 225 4.17 9.59 -14.37
N PRO A 226 2.98 8.99 -14.60
CA PRO A 226 2.78 7.56 -14.43
C PRO A 226 3.49 6.78 -15.55
N GLY A 227 4.57 6.07 -15.20
CA GLY A 227 5.11 5.03 -16.08
C GLY A 227 4.27 3.76 -16.00
N ALA A 228 3.78 3.24 -17.12
CA ALA A 228 3.16 1.92 -17.18
C ALA A 228 4.08 0.83 -16.60
N LEU A 229 3.50 -0.28 -16.16
CA LEU A 229 4.21 -1.55 -16.06
C LEU A 229 4.50 -2.02 -17.49
N ALA A 230 5.55 -1.48 -18.10
CA ALA A 230 5.97 -1.95 -19.42
C ALA A 230 6.40 -3.42 -19.28
N GLY A 231 5.72 -4.29 -20.03
CA GLY A 231 6.23 -5.62 -20.33
C GLY A 231 7.62 -5.47 -20.96
N ALA A 232 8.52 -6.36 -20.59
CA ALA A 232 9.81 -6.46 -21.25
C ALA A 232 9.57 -6.66 -22.75
N ASP A 233 10.12 -5.77 -23.56
CA ASP A 233 10.31 -6.00 -24.99
C ASP A 233 11.64 -6.75 -25.14
N PRO A 234 11.64 -8.05 -25.51
CA PRO A 234 12.87 -8.79 -25.71
C PRO A 234 13.33 -8.55 -27.15
N GLY A 235 14.09 -7.47 -27.34
CA GLY A 235 15.07 -7.39 -28.42
C GLY A 235 14.71 -6.51 -29.62
N ARG A 236 15.59 -5.54 -29.85
CA ARG A 236 16.27 -5.38 -31.14
C ARG A 236 17.56 -4.57 -30.97
N PRO A 237 18.65 -4.94 -31.67
CA PRO A 237 19.87 -4.16 -31.72
C PRO A 237 19.80 -3.13 -32.84
N SER A 238 20.51 -2.02 -32.65
CA SER A 238 21.19 -1.24 -33.68
C SER A 238 22.38 -0.55 -33.04
#